data_AF-A0A1H9KQ80-F1
#
_entry.id   AF-A0A1H9KQ80-F1
#
_cell.length_a   1.000
_cell.length_b   1.000
_cell.length_c   1.000
_cell.angle_alpha   90.00
_cell.angle_beta   90.00
_cell.angle_gamma   90.00
#
_symmetry.space_group_name_H-M   'P 1'
#
loop_
_entity.id
_entity.type
_entity.pdbx_description
1 polymer ?
#
loop_
_entity_poly.entity_id
_entity_poly.type
_entity_poly.pdbx_seq_one_letter_code
_entity_poly.pdbx_strand_id
1 'polypeptide(L)'
;MFKDIFSFYGRIRRTEYALTYIFYLISLFAITATSEIAGSEAINVLILLPLFIFIAQGVKRCHDRGNSGWWMLIPFYGFVMLFAPGDYGPNEYGDNPKGEGNDNVDPFGYQFNNGQVVKQPVDFNPPPGQA
;
A
#
# COMPACT_ATOMS: atom_id res chain seq x y z
N MET A 1 6.57 6.35 -2.70
CA MET A 1 5.46 6.54 -3.63
C MET A 1 5.67 5.62 -4.80
N PHE A 2 4.70 4.74 -5.09
CA PHE A 2 4.71 3.70 -6.14
C PHE A 2 6.07 3.04 -6.38
N LYS A 3 6.59 2.36 -5.36
CA LYS A 3 7.72 1.45 -5.55
C LYS A 3 7.18 0.11 -6.05
N ASP A 4 7.76 -0.40 -7.14
CA ASP A 4 7.53 -1.75 -7.67
C ASP A 4 6.04 -2.08 -7.91
N ILE A 5 5.42 -1.40 -8.88
CA ILE A 5 4.00 -1.56 -9.21
C ILE A 5 3.63 -2.95 -9.75
N PHE A 6 4.61 -3.71 -10.23
CA PHE A 6 4.44 -5.08 -10.73
C PHE A 6 4.79 -6.17 -9.70
N SER A 7 5.26 -5.77 -8.52
CA SER A 7 5.64 -6.69 -7.45
C SER A 7 4.48 -6.91 -6.46
N PHE A 8 4.36 -8.15 -5.99
CA PHE A 8 3.46 -8.54 -4.90
C PHE A 8 4.09 -8.36 -3.51
N TYR A 9 5.38 -8.04 -3.44
CA TYR A 9 6.12 -7.94 -2.19
C TYR A 9 6.11 -6.53 -1.62
N GLY A 10 6.07 -6.43 -0.29
CA GLY A 10 6.08 -5.17 0.45
C GLY A 10 4.70 -4.66 0.84
N ARG A 11 4.67 -3.40 1.26
CA ARG A 11 3.52 -2.73 1.86
C ARG A 11 3.23 -1.42 1.16
N ILE A 12 1.95 -1.11 0.93
CA ILE A 12 1.53 0.18 0.37
C ILE A 12 0.47 0.86 1.22
N ARG A 13 0.44 2.19 1.14
CA ARG A 13 -0.50 3.03 1.87
C ARG A 13 -1.85 3.14 1.14
N ARG A 14 -2.87 3.61 1.86
CA ARG A 14 -4.23 3.88 1.34
C ARG A 14 -4.22 4.71 0.05
N THR A 15 -3.42 5.78 -0.02
CA THR A 15 -3.38 6.67 -1.19
C THR A 15 -2.89 5.95 -2.44
N GLU A 16 -1.86 5.11 -2.33
CA GLU A 16 -1.33 4.36 -3.47
C GLU A 16 -2.36 3.32 -3.95
N TYR A 17 -2.97 2.59 -3.00
CA TYR A 17 -4.04 1.65 -3.31
C TYR A 17 -5.26 2.33 -3.96
N ALA A 18 -5.71 3.46 -3.43
CA ALA A 18 -6.85 4.22 -3.95
C ALA A 18 -6.59 4.73 -5.38
N LEU A 19 -5.40 5.28 -5.63
CA LEU A 19 -5.00 5.73 -6.97
C LEU A 19 -4.92 4.56 -7.97
N THR A 20 -4.40 3.40 -7.56
CA THR A 20 -4.41 2.20 -8.43
C THR A 20 -5.84 1.71 -8.70
N TYR A 21 -6.72 1.74 -7.70
CA TYR A 21 -8.11 1.37 -7.89
C TYR A 21 -8.83 2.31 -8.87
N ILE A 22 -8.63 3.63 -8.73
CA ILE A 22 -9.16 4.63 -9.67
C ILE A 22 -8.61 4.39 -11.09
N PHE A 23 -7.30 4.15 -11.22
CA PHE A 23 -6.68 3.84 -12.51
C PHE A 23 -7.26 2.58 -13.16
N TYR A 24 -7.49 1.53 -12.37
CA TYR A 24 -8.12 0.30 -12.83
C TYR A 24 -9.55 0.55 -13.33
N LEU A 25 -10.36 1.30 -12.58
CA LEU A 25 -11.72 1.66 -12.99
C LEU A 25 -11.73 2.47 -14.30
N ILE A 26 -10.89 3.50 -14.41
CA ILE A 26 -10.79 4.31 -15.64
C ILE A 26 -10.39 3.43 -16.83
N SER A 27 -9.40 2.54 -16.63
CA SER A 27 -8.95 1.63 -17.68
C SER A 27 -10.04 0.66 -18.10
N LEU A 28 -10.82 0.14 -17.13
CA LEU A 28 -11.98 -0.73 -17.39
C LEU A 28 -13.03 -0.02 -18.25
N PHE A 29 -13.43 1.20 -17.87
CA PHE A 29 -14.40 1.98 -18.63
C PHE A 29 -13.89 2.34 -20.04
N ALA A 30 -12.63 2.76 -20.16
CA ALA A 30 -12.05 3.13 -21.44
C ALA A 30 -11.96 1.93 -22.41
N ILE A 31 -11.51 0.77 -21.92
CA ILE A 31 -11.36 -0.45 -22.74
C ILE A 31 -12.71 -0.96 -23.20
N THR A 32 -13.70 -1.05 -22.31
CA THR A 32 -15.05 -1.52 -22.63
C THR A 32 -15.74 -0.60 -23.63
N ALA A 33 -15.71 0.72 -23.42
CA ALA A 33 -16.25 1.69 -24.37
C ALA A 33 -15.56 1.60 -25.74
N THR A 34 -14.24 1.38 -25.77
CA THR A 34 -13.51 1.22 -27.04
C THR A 34 -13.89 -0.08 -27.74
N SER A 35 -14.04 -1.19 -27.00
CA SER A 35 -14.46 -2.48 -27.54
C SER A 35 -15.84 -2.39 -28.20
N GLU A 36 -16.79 -1.69 -27.56
CA GLU A 36 -18.12 -1.43 -28.10
C GLU A 36 -18.07 -0.58 -29.38
N ILE A 37 -17.34 0.54 -29.38
CA ILE A 37 -17.22 1.43 -30.55
C ILE A 37 -16.54 0.72 -31.72
N ALA A 38 -15.51 -0.09 -31.45
CA ALA A 38 -14.77 -0.82 -32.47
C ALA A 38 -15.47 -2.10 -32.95
N GLY A 39 -16.51 -2.57 -32.24
CA GLY A 39 -17.17 -3.84 -32.52
C GLY A 39 -16.24 -5.05 -32.40
N SER A 40 -15.25 -4.98 -31.52
CA SER A 40 -14.20 -6.01 -31.39
C SER A 40 -13.94 -6.37 -29.93
N GLU A 41 -14.30 -7.61 -29.59
CA GLU A 41 -14.05 -8.19 -28.26
C GLU A 41 -12.57 -8.45 -27.99
N ALA A 42 -11.74 -8.53 -29.03
CA ALA A 42 -10.29 -8.75 -28.87
C ALA A 42 -9.62 -7.63 -28.06
N ILE A 43 -10.20 -6.42 -28.08
CA ILE A 43 -9.73 -5.26 -27.31
C ILE A 43 -9.84 -5.51 -25.80
N ASN A 44 -10.80 -6.32 -25.36
CA ASN A 44 -10.99 -6.60 -23.94
C ASN A 44 -9.79 -7.34 -23.31
N VAL A 45 -8.94 -8.00 -24.10
CA VAL A 45 -7.69 -8.61 -23.60
C VAL A 45 -6.76 -7.58 -22.93
N LEU A 46 -6.85 -6.31 -23.33
CA LEU A 46 -6.04 -5.23 -22.73
C LEU A 46 -6.35 -5.02 -21.24
N ILE A 47 -7.50 -5.51 -20.73
CA ILE A 47 -7.86 -5.38 -19.31
C ILE A 47 -6.92 -6.16 -18.38
N LEU A 48 -6.22 -7.17 -18.90
CA LEU A 48 -5.35 -8.04 -18.10
C LEU A 48 -4.21 -7.26 -17.44
N LEU A 49 -3.67 -6.24 -18.12
CA LEU A 49 -2.59 -5.42 -17.59
C LEU A 49 -3.00 -4.55 -16.38
N PRO A 50 -4.03 -3.67 -16.47
CA PRO A 50 -4.47 -2.89 -15.32
C PRO A 50 -5.04 -3.79 -14.21
N LEU A 51 -5.65 -4.93 -14.55
CA LEU A 51 -6.10 -5.92 -13.57
C LEU A 51 -4.92 -6.50 -12.79
N PHE A 52 -3.84 -6.90 -13.47
CA PHE A 52 -2.64 -7.41 -12.83
C PHE A 52 -2.04 -6.39 -11.85
N ILE A 53 -1.93 -5.13 -12.27
CA ILE A 53 -1.43 -4.04 -11.40
C ILE A 53 -2.35 -3.86 -10.19
N PHE A 54 -3.68 -3.88 -10.39
CA PHE A 54 -4.65 -3.78 -9.30
C PHE A 54 -4.48 -4.91 -8.28
N ILE A 55 -4.31 -6.15 -8.74
CA ILE A 55 -4.09 -7.31 -7.86
C ILE A 55 -2.75 -7.15 -7.12
N ALA A 56 -1.66 -6.80 -7.81
CA ALA A 56 -0.35 -6.62 -7.18
C ALA A 56 -0.38 -5.56 -6.07
N GLN A 57 -1.03 -4.42 -6.32
CA GLN A 57 -1.17 -3.38 -5.30
C GLN A 57 -2.14 -3.79 -4.18
N GLY A 58 -3.25 -4.46 -4.49
CA GLY A 58 -4.19 -4.94 -3.48
C GLY A 58 -3.57 -5.97 -2.53
N VAL A 59 -2.69 -6.85 -3.03
CA VAL A 59 -1.91 -7.78 -2.22
C VAL A 59 -1.00 -7.02 -1.25
N LYS A 60 -0.24 -6.04 -1.73
CA LYS A 60 0.60 -5.17 -0.87
C LYS A 60 -0.22 -4.37 0.15
N ARG A 61 -1.48 -4.05 -0.16
CA ARG A 61 -2.39 -3.37 0.78
C ARG A 61 -2.91 -4.32 1.85
N CYS A 62 -3.15 -5.59 1.53
CA CYS A 62 -3.43 -6.64 2.51
C CYS A 62 -2.25 -6.85 3.46
N HIS A 63 -1.05 -6.94 2.91
CA HIS A 63 0.21 -7.05 3.65
C HIS A 63 0.43 -5.90 4.62
N ASP A 64 0.08 -4.67 4.23
CA ASP A 64 0.16 -3.52 5.11
C ASP A 64 -0.75 -3.62 6.35
N ARG A 65 -1.72 -4.54 6.37
CA ARG A 65 -2.60 -4.84 7.51
C ARG A 65 -2.30 -6.20 8.16
N GLY A 66 -1.14 -6.80 7.88
CA GLY A 66 -0.77 -8.10 8.42
C GLY A 66 -1.62 -9.26 7.89
N ASN A 67 -2.30 -9.08 6.76
CA ASN A 67 -3.14 -10.10 6.15
C ASN A 67 -2.48 -10.67 4.90
N SER A 68 -2.70 -11.94 4.63
CA SER A 68 -2.26 -12.56 3.36
C SER A 68 -2.99 -11.93 2.17
N GLY A 69 -2.37 -11.98 0.98
CA GLY A 69 -2.96 -11.43 -0.25
C GLY A 69 -4.34 -11.98 -0.61
N TRP A 70 -4.68 -13.19 -0.14
CA TRP A 70 -5.98 -13.84 -0.38
C TRP A 70 -7.18 -13.09 0.22
N TRP A 71 -6.95 -12.21 1.20
CA TRP A 71 -8.02 -11.40 1.80
C TRP A 71 -8.71 -10.48 0.80
N MET A 72 -8.07 -10.16 -0.33
CA MET A 72 -8.71 -9.46 -1.44
C MET A 72 -9.99 -10.14 -1.95
N LEU A 73 -10.10 -11.47 -1.83
CA LEU A 73 -11.25 -12.22 -2.31
C LEU A 73 -12.46 -12.15 -1.37
N ILE A 74 -12.27 -11.66 -0.14
CA ILE A 74 -13.36 -11.51 0.82
C ILE A 74 -14.28 -10.39 0.32
N PRO A 75 -15.59 -10.65 0.14
CA PRO A 75 -16.54 -9.62 -0.27
C PRO A 75 -16.43 -8.38 0.61
N PHE A 76 -16.45 -7.21 -0.02
CA PHE A 76 -16.38 -5.89 0.64
C PHE A 76 -15.08 -5.56 1.39
N TYR A 77 -14.08 -6.46 1.41
CA TYR A 77 -12.79 -6.16 2.06
C TYR A 77 -12.03 -5.00 1.40
N GLY A 78 -12.34 -4.71 0.12
CA GLY A 78 -11.89 -3.49 -0.56
C GLY A 78 -12.20 -2.20 0.22
N PHE A 79 -13.34 -2.11 0.90
CA PHE A 79 -13.65 -0.94 1.73
C PHE A 79 -12.76 -0.84 2.97
N VAL A 80 -12.45 -1.98 3.60
CA VAL A 80 -11.49 -2.01 4.71
C VAL A 80 -10.12 -1.54 4.22
N MET A 81 -9.68 -2.01 3.06
CA MET A 81 -8.41 -1.59 2.46
C MET A 81 -8.37 -0.08 2.11
N LEU A 82 -9.50 0.50 1.68
CA LEU A 82 -9.60 1.93 1.36
C LEU A 82 -9.54 2.83 2.61
N PHE A 83 -10.20 2.45 3.70
CA PHE A 83 -10.42 3.37 4.83
C PHE A 83 -9.60 3.03 6.08
N ALA A 84 -9.41 1.75 6.39
CA ALA A 84 -8.80 1.37 7.66
C ALA A 84 -7.26 1.55 7.64
N PRO A 85 -6.61 1.82 8.80
CA PRO A 85 -5.16 2.01 8.90
C PRO A 85 -4.38 0.70 8.73
N GLY A 86 -3.14 0.78 8.23
CA GLY A 86 -2.21 -0.36 8.28
C GLY A 86 -1.67 -0.65 9.68
N ASP A 87 -0.89 -1.72 9.79
CA ASP A 87 -0.19 -2.11 11.02
C ASP A 87 0.86 -1.05 11.41
N TYR A 88 0.96 -0.79 12.71
CA TYR A 88 2.01 0.03 13.28
C TYR A 88 3.34 -0.75 13.32
N GLY A 89 4.44 -0.08 12.98
CA GLY A 89 5.77 -0.68 12.92
C GLY A 89 5.95 -1.73 11.81
N PRO A 90 7.11 -2.42 11.79
CA PRO A 90 7.39 -3.50 10.86
C PRO A 90 6.48 -4.71 11.08
N ASN A 91 6.15 -5.43 10.00
CA ASN A 91 5.50 -6.73 10.06
C ASN A 91 6.23 -7.74 9.14
N GLU A 92 5.69 -8.96 8.98
CA GLU A 92 6.32 -10.01 8.15
C GLU A 92 6.52 -9.61 6.68
N TYR A 93 5.82 -8.58 6.20
CA TYR A 93 5.91 -8.06 4.84
C TYR A 93 6.82 -6.83 4.72
N GLY A 94 7.47 -6.43 5.81
CA GLY A 94 8.47 -5.36 5.88
C GLY A 94 8.04 -4.15 6.71
N ASP A 95 8.88 -3.12 6.61
CA ASP A 95 8.77 -1.88 7.36
C ASP A 95 7.46 -1.12 7.08
N ASN A 96 6.98 -0.37 8.08
CA ASN A 96 5.83 0.50 7.91
C ASN A 96 6.09 1.53 6.81
N PRO A 97 5.26 1.59 5.74
CA PRO A 97 5.46 2.53 4.64
C PRO A 97 5.31 4.00 5.04
N LYS A 98 4.85 4.29 6.26
CA LYS A 98 4.84 5.65 6.84
C LYS A 98 6.08 5.99 7.66
N GLY A 99 6.95 5.04 7.97
CA GLY A 99 8.03 5.23 8.94
C GLY A 99 7.63 5.07 10.40
N GLU A 100 6.33 5.16 10.71
CA GLU A 100 5.81 5.09 12.10
C GLU A 100 6.16 3.73 12.75
N GLY A 101 6.98 3.77 13.81
CA GLY A 101 7.36 2.58 14.58
C GLY A 101 8.45 1.71 13.95
N ASN A 102 9.08 2.15 12.86
CA ASN A 102 10.24 1.46 12.28
C ASN A 102 11.55 1.74 13.04
N ASP A 103 11.49 2.68 13.99
CA ASP A 103 12.65 3.09 14.74
C ASP A 103 13.08 1.95 15.66
N ASN A 104 14.33 1.54 15.50
CA ASN A 104 14.98 0.64 16.44
C ASN A 104 15.46 1.39 17.69
N VAL A 105 15.12 2.68 17.82
CA VAL A 105 15.66 3.61 18.80
C VAL A 105 14.51 4.25 19.58
N ASP A 106 14.59 4.22 20.90
CA ASP A 106 13.60 4.88 21.75
C ASP A 106 13.79 6.42 21.77
N PRO A 107 12.83 7.19 22.32
CA PRO A 107 12.94 8.66 22.45
C PRO A 107 14.14 9.16 23.27
N PHE A 108 14.85 8.26 23.96
CA PHE A 108 16.04 8.54 24.76
C PHE A 108 17.34 8.11 24.06
N GLY A 109 17.26 7.62 22.82
CA GLY A 109 18.41 7.21 22.03
C GLY A 109 18.83 5.75 22.22
N TYR A 110 18.08 4.91 22.93
CA TYR A 110 18.41 3.49 23.11
C TYR A 110 18.05 2.68 21.87
N GLN A 111 19.05 2.06 21.23
CA GLN A 111 18.84 1.08 20.18
C GLN A 111 18.48 -0.29 20.75
N PHE A 112 17.29 -0.80 20.44
CA PHE A 112 16.82 -2.12 20.91
C PHE A 112 17.57 -3.29 20.28
N ASN A 113 18.09 -3.13 19.05
CA ASN A 113 18.68 -4.24 18.30
C ASN A 113 20.07 -4.65 18.81
N ASN A 114 20.74 -3.75 19.51
CA ASN A 114 22.16 -3.83 19.87
C ASN A 114 22.45 -3.20 21.24
N GLY A 115 21.43 -2.74 21.96
CA GLY A 115 21.51 -2.28 23.36
C GLY A 115 22.37 -1.04 23.57
N GLN A 116 22.60 -0.23 22.52
CA GLN A 116 23.48 0.94 22.59
C GLN A 116 22.69 2.25 22.65
N VAL A 117 23.17 3.20 23.44
CA VAL A 117 22.62 4.57 23.45
C VAL A 117 23.34 5.40 22.39
N VAL A 118 22.63 5.80 21.34
CA VAL A 118 23.14 6.79 20.38
C VAL A 118 22.93 8.17 20.99
N LYS A 119 24.02 8.92 21.20
CA LYS A 119 23.92 10.35 21.50
C LYS A 119 23.56 11.11 20.23
N GLN A 120 22.29 11.12 19.83
CA GLN A 120 21.80 12.08 18.83
C GLN A 120 21.33 13.37 19.54
N PRO A 121 21.64 14.56 19.00
CA PRO A 121 20.97 15.78 19.45
C PRO A 121 19.50 15.67 19.05
N VAL A 122 18.63 15.43 20.03
CA VAL A 122 17.19 15.34 19.79
C VAL A 122 16.70 16.75 19.49
N ASP A 123 16.51 17.06 18.20
CA ASP A 123 15.79 18.27 17.81
C ASP A 123 14.30 17.99 18.08
N PHE A 124 13.86 18.39 19.27
CA PHE A 124 12.48 18.24 19.73
C PHE A 124 11.59 19.17 18.88
N ASN A 125 11.21 18.73 17.68
CA ASN A 125 10.16 19.41 16.94
C ASN A 125 8.84 18.68 17.25
N PRO A 126 7.98 19.24 18.12
CA PRO A 126 6.74 18.59 18.49
C PRO A 126 5.83 18.42 17.25
N PRO A 127 4.99 17.38 17.21
CA PRO A 127 4.08 17.16 16.10
C PRO A 127 3.14 18.38 15.94
N PRO A 128 2.88 18.84 14.69
CA PRO A 128 1.99 19.97 14.47
C PRO A 128 0.57 19.62 14.96
N GLY A 129 0.12 20.28 16.02
CA GLY A 129 -1.24 20.14 16.56
C GLY A 129 -1.38 19.78 18.04
N GLN A 130 -0.31 19.84 18.84
CA GLN A 130 -0.40 19.71 20.30
C GLN A 130 0.10 20.97 21.03
N ALA A 131 -0.62 22.08 20.86
CA ALA A 131 -0.50 23.30 21.68
C ALA A 131 -1.89 23.72 22.18
#